data_AF-A0A7X6K5K3-F1
#
_entry.id   AF-A0A7X6K5K3-F1
#
_cell.length_a   1.000
_cell.length_b   1.000
_cell.length_c   1.000
_cell.angle_alpha   90.00
_cell.angle_beta   90.00
_cell.angle_gamma   90.00
#
_symmetry.space_group_name_H-M   'P 1'
#
loop_
_entity.id
_entity.type
_entity.pdbx_description
1 polymer ?
#
loop_
_entity_poly.entity_id
_entity_poly.type
_entity_poly.pdbx_seq_one_letter_code
_entity_poly.pdbx_strand_id
1 'polypeptide(L)'
;MWSFETENGERSFPGPLIRAREGQILHATVNPSMGPHTVHWHGLEPDPRNDGVGHTSFEIGGTYTYQWKPEQGEPGDANCGTAGTYFYHCHVNTTLHAQMGMFGPLIIDPVAHPDYPVSPGARRAFVDGPEYDIDTEAILIPYSLDPRWHELGHAAGLSGEDVGLNRFQPKHFYLLGGELARRPTGRERVWGLSALRANVEGNGRKPTLLRVLNANYLPNLIRITDESGAPARIAEVISHDGRAYRDTSVPGTPARPIAEAGAPLMTSTLAFGAAERYDLLLRPPAPGRYRLEVSWKDWITGRVVGRRTVTITAS
;
A
#
# COMPACT_ATOMS: atom_id res chain seq x y z
N MET A 1 -3.76 -11.18 17.20
CA MET A 1 -3.96 -10.14 16.17
C MET A 1 -5.43 -10.04 15.84
N TRP A 2 -6.02 -8.86 15.91
CA TRP A 2 -7.33 -8.58 15.32
C TRP A 2 -7.17 -8.50 13.79
N SER A 3 -8.24 -8.76 13.07
CA SER A 3 -8.21 -8.82 11.60
C SER A 3 -9.60 -8.62 11.05
N PHE A 4 -9.67 -8.13 9.82
CA PHE A 4 -10.85 -8.28 8.99
C PHE A 4 -10.93 -9.72 8.46
N GLU A 5 -12.16 -10.22 8.28
CA GLU A 5 -12.46 -11.57 7.81
C GLU A 5 -13.42 -11.45 6.61
N THR A 6 -13.24 -12.29 5.60
CA THR A 6 -14.16 -12.33 4.45
C THR A 6 -15.46 -13.05 4.82
N GLU A 7 -16.51 -12.89 4.02
CA GLU A 7 -17.79 -13.62 4.22
C GLU A 7 -17.64 -15.15 4.24
N ASN A 8 -16.59 -15.68 3.60
CA ASN A 8 -16.29 -17.12 3.55
C ASN A 8 -15.46 -17.61 4.76
N GLY A 9 -15.20 -16.73 5.73
CA GLY A 9 -14.42 -17.00 6.91
C GLY A 9 -12.91 -17.03 6.68
N GLU A 10 -12.42 -16.38 5.63
CA GLU A 10 -10.98 -16.24 5.40
C GLU A 10 -10.44 -15.07 6.22
N ARG A 11 -9.52 -15.40 7.13
CA ARG A 11 -8.80 -14.44 7.96
C ARG A 11 -7.33 -14.44 7.59
N SER A 12 -6.81 -13.27 7.21
CA SER A 12 -5.39 -13.08 6.87
C SER A 12 -4.82 -11.86 7.59
N PHE A 13 -3.51 -11.86 7.80
CA PHE A 13 -2.77 -10.67 8.21
C PHE A 13 -1.71 -10.32 7.16
N PRO A 14 -1.75 -9.15 6.51
CA PRO A 14 -2.78 -8.11 6.57
C PRO A 14 -4.18 -8.61 6.19
N GLY A 15 -5.21 -7.82 6.49
CA GLY A 15 -6.60 -8.12 6.12
C GLY A 15 -6.79 -8.35 4.62
N PRO A 16 -7.96 -8.84 4.19
CA PRO A 16 -8.25 -9.18 2.80
C PRO A 16 -7.89 -8.06 1.81
N LEU A 17 -7.35 -8.41 0.65
CA LEU A 17 -7.12 -7.44 -0.42
C LEU A 17 -8.47 -7.01 -1.00
N ILE A 18 -8.73 -5.70 -0.97
CA ILE A 18 -9.82 -5.09 -1.72
C ILE A 18 -9.22 -4.53 -3.01
N ARG A 19 -9.80 -4.90 -4.16
CA ARG A 19 -9.41 -4.35 -5.46
C ARG A 19 -10.66 -3.90 -6.20
N ALA A 20 -10.72 -2.61 -6.53
CA ALA A 20 -11.81 -2.01 -7.29
C ALA A 20 -11.26 -1.37 -8.57
N ARG A 21 -12.15 -0.93 -9.45
CA ARG A 21 -11.80 -0.14 -10.62
C ARG A 21 -12.36 1.26 -10.49
N GLU A 22 -11.66 2.24 -11.04
CA GLU A 22 -12.19 3.58 -11.25
C GLU A 22 -13.58 3.55 -11.90
N GLY A 23 -14.50 4.39 -11.38
CA GLY A 23 -15.87 4.45 -11.86
C GLY A 23 -16.78 3.29 -11.44
N GLN A 24 -16.25 2.22 -10.81
CA GLN A 24 -17.04 1.12 -10.28
C GLN A 24 -17.60 1.48 -8.90
N ILE A 25 -18.88 1.22 -8.66
CA ILE A 25 -19.46 1.30 -7.32
C ILE A 25 -18.95 0.12 -6.50
N LEU A 26 -18.30 0.40 -5.38
CA LEU A 26 -17.91 -0.59 -4.39
C LEU A 26 -18.96 -0.63 -3.28
N HIS A 27 -19.37 -1.85 -2.91
CA HIS A 27 -20.10 -2.12 -1.67
C HIS A 27 -19.21 -2.92 -0.72
N ALA A 28 -19.07 -2.46 0.52
CA ALA A 28 -18.39 -3.20 1.57
C ALA A 28 -19.28 -3.29 2.80
N THR A 29 -19.79 -4.49 3.07
CA THR A 29 -20.60 -4.78 4.25
C THR A 29 -19.70 -5.23 5.39
N VAL A 30 -19.80 -4.53 6.52
CA VAL A 30 -18.99 -4.77 7.72
C VAL A 30 -19.93 -5.15 8.86
N ASN A 31 -19.59 -6.20 9.59
CA ASN A 31 -20.29 -6.66 10.78
C ASN A 31 -19.28 -6.98 11.89
N PRO A 32 -19.04 -6.04 12.82
CA PRO A 32 -18.08 -6.21 13.91
C PRO A 32 -18.46 -7.37 14.84
N SER A 33 -17.49 -8.22 15.17
CA SER A 33 -17.68 -9.34 16.12
C SER A 33 -17.29 -8.99 17.56
N MET A 34 -16.61 -7.86 17.78
CA MET A 34 -16.22 -7.37 19.10
C MET A 34 -16.18 -5.85 19.16
N GLY A 35 -17.00 -5.25 20.02
CA GLY A 35 -17.07 -3.80 20.18
C GLY A 35 -17.44 -3.04 18.90
N PRO A 36 -17.54 -1.69 18.97
CA PRO A 36 -17.73 -0.87 17.80
C PRO A 36 -16.45 -0.79 16.96
N HIS A 37 -16.63 -0.82 15.64
CA HIS A 37 -15.57 -0.58 14.66
C HIS A 37 -16.08 0.30 13.52
N THR A 38 -15.15 0.77 12.71
CA THR A 38 -15.43 1.43 11.42
C THR A 38 -14.38 0.97 10.40
N VAL A 39 -14.59 1.29 9.14
CA VAL A 39 -13.57 1.16 8.09
C VAL A 39 -13.35 2.54 7.49
N HIS A 40 -12.13 3.05 7.62
CA HIS A 40 -11.66 4.22 6.91
C HIS A 40 -10.80 3.81 5.73
N TRP A 41 -11.06 4.44 4.58
CA TRP A 41 -10.45 4.14 3.28
C TRP A 41 -9.28 5.09 3.05
N HIS A 42 -8.18 4.86 3.76
CA HIS A 42 -7.08 5.81 3.86
C HIS A 42 -6.55 6.28 2.49
N GLY A 43 -6.66 7.58 2.25
CA GLY A 43 -6.27 8.26 1.01
C GLY A 43 -7.39 8.39 -0.03
N LEU A 44 -8.57 7.84 0.24
CA LEU A 44 -9.80 8.13 -0.50
C LEU A 44 -10.65 9.12 0.28
N GLU A 45 -11.39 9.96 -0.43
CA GLU A 45 -12.25 11.01 0.14
C GLU A 45 -13.72 10.74 -0.20
N PRO A 46 -14.34 9.64 0.30
CA PRO A 46 -15.76 9.42 0.12
C PRO A 46 -16.59 10.38 0.99
N ASP A 47 -17.92 10.40 0.81
CA ASP A 47 -18.76 11.24 1.67
C ASP A 47 -18.73 10.75 3.15
N PRO A 48 -19.12 11.59 4.12
CA PRO A 48 -18.99 11.24 5.55
C PRO A 48 -19.70 9.95 5.98
N ARG A 49 -20.74 9.48 5.26
CA ARG A 49 -21.40 8.19 5.55
C ARG A 49 -20.55 7.00 5.11
N ASN A 50 -19.54 7.25 4.31
CA ASN A 50 -18.69 6.26 3.68
C ASN A 50 -17.23 6.37 4.12
N ASP A 51 -16.85 7.40 4.86
CA ASP A 51 -15.48 7.65 5.30
C ASP A 51 -15.10 6.91 6.60
N GLY A 52 -16.07 6.68 7.50
CA GLY A 52 -15.87 5.83 8.68
C GLY A 52 -14.96 6.42 9.77
N VAL A 53 -14.67 7.73 9.77
CA VAL A 53 -13.97 8.38 10.88
C VAL A 53 -14.85 8.36 12.14
N GLY A 54 -14.40 7.63 13.17
CA GLY A 54 -15.11 7.49 14.44
C GLY A 54 -15.34 8.84 15.13
N HIS A 55 -16.43 8.93 15.91
CA HIS A 55 -16.90 10.13 16.63
C HIS A 55 -17.29 11.35 15.77
N THR A 56 -16.84 11.47 14.53
CA THR A 56 -17.28 12.52 13.59
C THR A 56 -18.33 12.03 12.59
N SER A 57 -18.28 10.76 12.21
CA SER A 57 -19.30 10.15 11.34
C SER A 57 -20.24 9.24 12.13
N PHE A 58 -19.82 8.02 12.43
CA PHE A 58 -20.59 7.02 13.16
C PHE A 58 -19.68 5.92 13.71
N GLU A 59 -20.24 5.06 14.55
CA GLU A 59 -19.65 3.78 14.95
C GLU A 59 -20.55 2.65 14.47
N ILE A 60 -19.95 1.53 14.04
CA ILE A 60 -20.72 0.36 13.63
C ILE A 60 -20.83 -0.59 14.83
N GLY A 61 -22.03 -0.69 15.40
CA GLY A 61 -22.36 -1.68 16.43
C GLY A 61 -23.12 -2.92 15.91
N GLY A 62 -23.41 -2.97 14.61
CA GLY A 62 -24.12 -4.07 13.94
C GLY A 62 -23.66 -4.20 12.49
N THR A 63 -24.56 -4.45 11.54
CA THR A 63 -24.19 -4.49 10.12
C THR A 63 -24.30 -3.12 9.47
N TYR A 64 -23.27 -2.69 8.74
CA TYR A 64 -23.29 -1.49 7.92
C TYR A 64 -22.67 -1.75 6.54
N THR A 65 -23.24 -1.14 5.49
CA THR A 65 -22.71 -1.24 4.13
C THR A 65 -22.20 0.12 3.68
N TYR A 66 -20.89 0.20 3.46
CA TYR A 66 -20.25 1.30 2.76
C TYR A 66 -20.55 1.20 1.26
N GLN A 67 -20.80 2.34 0.63
CA GLN A 67 -21.03 2.49 -0.80
C GLN A 67 -20.34 3.75 -1.33
N TRP A 68 -19.29 3.58 -2.13
CA TRP A 68 -18.59 4.69 -2.78
C TRP A 68 -18.12 4.30 -4.18
N LYS A 69 -17.70 5.28 -4.96
CA LYS A 69 -17.24 5.10 -6.34
C LYS A 69 -15.94 5.90 -6.54
N PRO A 70 -14.79 5.26 -6.84
CA PRO A 70 -13.57 5.99 -7.15
C PRO A 70 -13.75 6.87 -8.38
N GLU A 71 -13.13 8.04 -8.36
CA GLU A 71 -13.14 8.96 -9.49
C GLU A 71 -12.45 8.32 -10.70
N GLN A 72 -12.94 8.63 -11.90
CA GLN A 72 -12.31 8.16 -13.13
C GLN A 72 -11.13 9.04 -13.50
N GLY A 73 -10.00 8.44 -13.84
CA GLY A 73 -8.86 9.17 -14.38
C GLY A 73 -9.14 9.63 -15.80
N GLU A 74 -8.67 10.83 -16.12
CA GLU A 74 -8.64 11.36 -17.49
C GLU A 74 -7.20 11.49 -17.97
N PRO A 75 -6.87 11.02 -19.19
CA PRO A 75 -5.53 11.18 -19.74
C PRO A 75 -5.06 12.64 -19.74
N GLY A 76 -3.85 12.87 -19.24
CA GLY A 76 -3.29 14.22 -19.18
C GLY A 76 -3.88 15.13 -18.09
N ASP A 77 -4.82 14.67 -17.25
CA ASP A 77 -5.24 15.43 -16.08
C ASP A 77 -4.51 14.91 -14.82
N ALA A 78 -3.82 15.82 -14.12
CA ALA A 78 -3.11 15.52 -12.88
C ALA A 78 -4.02 15.56 -11.63
N ASN A 79 -5.21 16.14 -11.75
CA ASN A 79 -6.13 16.34 -10.63
C ASN A 79 -7.25 15.30 -10.59
N CYS A 80 -7.49 14.59 -11.70
CA CYS A 80 -8.53 13.57 -11.80
C CYS A 80 -7.98 12.16 -11.64
N GLY A 81 -8.80 11.29 -11.06
CA GLY A 81 -8.55 9.86 -10.99
C GLY A 81 -8.09 9.38 -9.62
N THR A 82 -8.25 8.10 -9.41
CA THR A 82 -8.03 7.44 -8.12
C THR A 82 -7.22 6.14 -8.28
N ALA A 83 -6.79 5.76 -9.48
CA ALA A 83 -5.95 4.59 -9.69
C ALA A 83 -4.67 4.65 -8.85
N GLY A 84 -4.40 3.59 -8.08
CA GLY A 84 -3.24 3.56 -7.19
C GLY A 84 -3.35 2.60 -6.01
N THR A 85 -2.41 2.76 -5.08
CA THR A 85 -2.29 1.98 -3.83
C THR A 85 -2.81 2.76 -2.63
N TYR A 86 -3.74 2.12 -1.91
CA TYR A 86 -4.37 2.60 -0.69
C TYR A 86 -4.39 1.48 0.34
N PHE A 87 -4.98 1.75 1.49
CA PHE A 87 -5.30 0.74 2.48
C PHE A 87 -6.55 1.15 3.23
N TYR A 88 -7.18 0.18 3.87
CA TYR A 88 -8.29 0.44 4.77
C TYR A 88 -7.89 0.01 6.18
N HIS A 89 -8.42 0.70 7.19
CA HIS A 89 -8.16 0.36 8.58
C HIS A 89 -9.31 0.77 9.49
N CYS A 90 -9.33 0.22 10.71
CA CYS A 90 -10.27 0.69 11.71
C CYS A 90 -9.93 2.11 12.16
N HIS A 91 -10.97 2.95 12.30
CA HIS A 91 -10.81 4.37 12.65
C HIS A 91 -11.55 4.78 13.94
N VAL A 92 -11.97 3.81 14.76
CA VAL A 92 -12.53 4.07 16.10
C VAL A 92 -11.41 4.40 17.09
N ASN A 93 -10.51 3.46 17.37
CA ASN A 93 -9.28 3.71 18.13
C ASN A 93 -8.08 3.41 17.22
N THR A 94 -7.84 4.26 16.23
CA THR A 94 -6.87 4.03 15.14
C THR A 94 -5.53 3.54 15.67
N THR A 95 -4.97 4.23 16.68
CA THR A 95 -3.65 3.93 17.25
C THR A 95 -3.55 2.48 17.73
N LEU A 96 -4.56 2.01 18.47
CA LEU A 96 -4.58 0.66 19.01
C LEU A 96 -5.07 -0.36 17.98
N HIS A 97 -6.19 -0.12 17.32
CA HIS A 97 -6.87 -1.10 16.47
C HIS A 97 -6.05 -1.43 15.22
N ALA A 98 -5.42 -0.44 14.57
CA ALA A 98 -4.49 -0.70 13.48
C ALA A 98 -3.27 -1.50 13.97
N GLN A 99 -2.78 -1.20 15.17
CA GLN A 99 -1.67 -1.95 15.78
C GLN A 99 -2.06 -3.37 16.21
N MET A 100 -3.33 -3.61 16.51
CA MET A 100 -3.81 -4.96 16.77
C MET A 100 -3.92 -5.80 15.48
N GLY A 101 -3.86 -5.15 14.30
CA GLY A 101 -3.85 -5.77 12.98
C GLY A 101 -5.05 -5.43 12.10
N MET A 102 -5.91 -4.49 12.51
CA MET A 102 -7.10 -4.09 11.74
C MET A 102 -6.75 -3.12 10.61
N PHE A 103 -6.02 -3.62 9.62
CA PHE A 103 -5.80 -2.96 8.33
C PHE A 103 -5.68 -3.97 7.20
N GLY A 104 -5.92 -3.54 5.96
CA GLY A 104 -5.70 -4.36 4.76
C GLY A 104 -5.45 -3.50 3.53
N PRO A 105 -4.84 -4.07 2.47
CA PRO A 105 -4.53 -3.32 1.26
C PRO A 105 -5.78 -3.05 0.43
N LEU A 106 -5.82 -1.87 -0.18
CA LEU A 106 -6.84 -1.44 -1.14
C LEU A 106 -6.15 -0.99 -2.43
N ILE A 107 -6.53 -1.57 -3.57
CA ILE A 107 -5.99 -1.20 -4.88
C ILE A 107 -7.12 -0.72 -5.77
N ILE A 108 -6.92 0.42 -6.43
CA ILE A 108 -7.83 0.93 -7.44
C ILE A 108 -7.14 0.78 -8.80
N ASP A 109 -7.72 -0.02 -9.69
CA ASP A 109 -7.29 -0.14 -11.09
C ASP A 109 -7.84 1.03 -11.92
N PRO A 110 -7.09 1.52 -12.92
CA PRO A 110 -7.59 2.58 -13.78
C PRO A 110 -8.76 2.14 -14.65
N VAL A 111 -9.53 3.14 -15.10
CA VAL A 111 -10.50 2.96 -16.17
C VAL A 111 -9.80 2.51 -17.45
N ALA A 112 -10.48 1.67 -18.25
CA ALA A 112 -9.97 1.32 -19.57
C ALA A 112 -10.23 2.48 -20.53
N HIS A 113 -9.19 2.95 -21.21
CA HIS A 113 -9.28 4.05 -22.17
C HIS A 113 -8.91 3.57 -23.58
N PRO A 114 -9.71 3.89 -24.63
CA PRO A 114 -9.44 3.44 -26.00
C PRO A 114 -8.05 3.85 -26.53
N ASP A 115 -7.62 5.07 -26.21
CA ASP A 115 -6.31 5.60 -26.65
C ASP A 115 -5.12 5.01 -25.87
N TYR A 116 -5.38 4.35 -24.75
CA TYR A 116 -4.36 3.74 -23.90
C TYR A 116 -4.68 2.25 -23.68
N PRO A 117 -4.66 1.44 -24.75
CA PRO A 117 -4.97 0.02 -24.65
C PRO A 117 -3.98 -0.69 -23.73
N VAL A 118 -4.41 -1.83 -23.20
CA VAL A 118 -3.62 -2.66 -22.28
C VAL A 118 -3.19 -3.94 -23.01
N SER A 119 -1.88 -4.21 -22.99
CA SER A 119 -1.28 -5.41 -23.54
C SER A 119 -1.76 -6.67 -22.80
N PRO A 120 -1.91 -7.82 -23.46
CA PRO A 120 -2.22 -9.09 -22.79
C PRO A 120 -1.23 -9.39 -21.66
N GLY A 121 -1.74 -9.80 -20.49
CA GLY A 121 -0.91 -10.07 -19.31
C GLY A 121 -0.40 -8.81 -18.58
N ALA A 122 -0.87 -7.62 -18.94
CA ALA A 122 -0.49 -6.36 -18.30
C ALA A 122 -1.68 -5.64 -17.66
N ARG A 123 -1.36 -4.64 -16.84
CA ARG A 123 -2.26 -3.56 -16.37
C ARG A 123 -1.53 -2.23 -16.48
N ARG A 124 -2.26 -1.12 -16.50
CA ARG A 124 -1.68 0.22 -16.34
C ARG A 124 -1.74 0.64 -14.88
N ALA A 125 -0.75 1.43 -14.45
CA ALA A 125 -0.74 1.98 -13.09
C ALA A 125 -1.80 3.07 -12.89
N PHE A 126 -2.07 3.86 -13.92
CA PHE A 126 -3.13 4.87 -14.03
C PHE A 126 -3.50 5.02 -15.53
N VAL A 127 -4.56 5.76 -15.87
CA VAL A 127 -5.24 5.69 -17.18
C VAL A 127 -4.31 5.76 -18.41
N ASP A 128 -3.40 6.72 -18.43
CA ASP A 128 -2.36 6.96 -19.45
C ASP A 128 -0.95 6.61 -18.93
N GLY A 129 -0.88 5.92 -17.79
CA GLY A 129 0.36 5.57 -17.12
C GLY A 129 1.03 4.33 -17.71
N PRO A 130 2.24 4.02 -17.23
CA PRO A 130 2.99 2.87 -17.71
C PRO A 130 2.28 1.55 -17.42
N GLU A 131 2.51 0.58 -18.30
CA GLU A 131 2.07 -0.80 -18.10
C GLU A 131 3.05 -1.58 -17.21
N TYR A 132 2.50 -2.53 -16.45
CA TYR A 132 3.25 -3.47 -15.63
C TYR A 132 2.69 -4.90 -15.77
N ASP A 133 3.52 -5.89 -15.46
CA ASP A 133 3.17 -7.31 -15.55
C ASP A 133 2.33 -7.78 -14.35
N ILE A 134 1.15 -8.33 -14.63
CA ILE A 134 0.20 -8.78 -13.58
C ILE A 134 0.72 -9.98 -12.77
N ASP A 135 1.61 -10.79 -13.33
CA ASP A 135 2.17 -11.97 -12.65
C ASP A 135 3.20 -11.59 -11.59
N THR A 136 3.85 -10.44 -11.75
CA THR A 136 4.92 -9.97 -10.84
C THR A 136 4.49 -8.79 -9.98
N GLU A 137 3.28 -8.23 -10.18
CA GLU A 137 2.71 -7.21 -9.30
C GLU A 137 2.79 -7.66 -7.83
N ALA A 138 3.47 -6.87 -7.01
CA ALA A 138 3.72 -7.18 -5.61
C ALA A 138 3.42 -5.99 -4.71
N ILE A 139 3.16 -6.28 -3.43
CA ILE A 139 3.04 -5.27 -2.39
C ILE A 139 4.03 -5.56 -1.25
N LEU A 140 4.68 -4.53 -0.75
CA LEU A 140 5.59 -4.53 0.38
C LEU A 140 5.01 -3.64 1.47
N ILE A 141 4.76 -4.23 2.63
CA ILE A 141 4.13 -3.55 3.77
C ILE A 141 5.04 -3.69 4.99
N PRO A 142 5.93 -2.72 5.26
CA PRO A 142 6.67 -2.70 6.51
C PRO A 142 5.70 -2.56 7.69
N TYR A 143 5.87 -3.41 8.69
CA TYR A 143 5.05 -3.43 9.88
C TYR A 143 5.91 -3.67 11.13
N SER A 144 5.60 -2.98 12.23
CA SER A 144 6.33 -3.12 13.49
C SER A 144 5.36 -3.27 14.66
N LEU A 145 5.61 -4.26 15.52
CA LEU A 145 4.72 -4.63 16.61
C LEU A 145 5.33 -4.29 17.97
N ASP A 146 4.54 -3.62 18.82
CA ASP A 146 4.86 -3.32 20.22
C ASP A 146 4.03 -4.22 21.13
N PRO A 147 4.61 -5.27 21.72
CA PRO A 147 3.85 -6.29 22.45
C PRO A 147 3.08 -5.72 23.64
N ARG A 148 3.53 -4.59 24.22
CA ARG A 148 2.86 -3.97 25.37
C ARG A 148 1.45 -3.48 25.04
N TRP A 149 1.25 -2.99 23.82
CA TRP A 149 -0.07 -2.54 23.38
C TRP A 149 -1.03 -3.71 23.11
N HIS A 150 -0.51 -4.92 22.89
CA HIS A 150 -1.33 -6.11 22.64
C HIS A 150 -1.95 -6.72 23.90
N GLU A 151 -1.60 -6.20 25.07
CA GLU A 151 -2.22 -6.52 26.36
C GLU A 151 -3.41 -5.60 26.67
N LEU A 152 -3.59 -4.53 25.89
CA LEU A 152 -4.65 -3.54 26.09
C LEU A 152 -6.01 -4.03 25.57
N GLY A 153 -7.07 -3.64 26.29
CA GLY A 153 -8.45 -3.90 25.88
C GLY A 153 -8.91 -3.03 24.70
N HIS A 154 -10.03 -3.43 24.07
CA HIS A 154 -10.58 -2.78 22.88
C HIS A 154 -10.71 -1.25 22.96
N ALA A 155 -11.23 -0.73 24.08
CA ALA A 155 -11.48 0.69 24.29
C ALA A 155 -10.33 1.43 25.02
N ALA A 156 -9.16 0.82 25.20
CA ALA A 156 -8.09 1.42 25.99
C ALA A 156 -7.61 2.76 25.39
N GLY A 157 -7.68 3.83 26.18
CA GLY A 157 -7.30 5.18 25.78
C GLY A 157 -8.28 5.87 24.82
N LEU A 158 -9.43 5.25 24.51
CA LEU A 158 -10.41 5.81 23.58
C LEU A 158 -11.04 7.10 24.12
N SER A 159 -11.20 7.21 25.45
CA SER A 159 -11.82 8.39 26.09
C SER A 159 -10.78 9.35 26.67
N GLY A 160 -9.54 9.30 26.15
CA GLY A 160 -8.45 10.19 26.56
C GLY A 160 -7.64 9.70 27.77
N GLU A 161 -7.84 8.45 28.21
CA GLU A 161 -7.01 7.86 29.25
C GLU A 161 -5.57 7.68 28.77
N ASP A 162 -4.59 8.04 29.60
CA ASP A 162 -3.19 7.72 29.32
C ASP A 162 -2.91 6.24 29.63
N VAL A 163 -3.07 5.40 28.61
CA VAL A 163 -2.71 3.98 28.63
C VAL A 163 -1.36 3.71 27.95
N GLY A 164 -0.57 4.76 27.68
CA GLY A 164 0.75 4.65 27.07
C GLY A 164 0.78 4.49 25.55
N LEU A 165 -0.32 4.82 24.84
CA LEU A 165 -0.38 4.82 23.36
C LEU A 165 0.46 5.95 22.72
N ASN A 166 0.89 6.92 23.50
CA ASN A 166 1.88 7.94 23.11
C ASN A 166 3.32 7.41 23.09
N ARG A 167 3.58 6.22 23.63
CA ARG A 167 4.92 5.63 23.75
C ARG A 167 5.03 4.37 22.91
N PHE A 168 5.43 4.51 21.64
CA PHE A 168 5.64 3.37 20.75
C PHE A 168 7.06 2.82 20.85
N GLN A 169 7.23 1.55 21.25
CA GLN A 169 8.51 0.88 21.43
C GLN A 169 8.49 -0.54 20.81
N PRO A 170 8.40 -0.66 19.48
CA PRO A 170 8.25 -1.95 18.82
C PRO A 170 9.43 -2.89 19.09
N LYS A 171 9.13 -4.17 19.24
CA LYS A 171 10.11 -5.27 19.43
C LYS A 171 10.18 -6.21 18.24
N HIS A 172 9.15 -6.24 17.41
CA HIS A 172 9.10 -7.12 16.25
C HIS A 172 8.89 -6.31 14.97
N PHE A 173 9.57 -6.74 13.91
CA PHE A 173 9.58 -6.05 12.61
C PHE A 173 9.35 -7.07 11.50
N TYR A 174 8.38 -6.78 10.63
CA TYR A 174 7.87 -7.67 9.60
C TYR A 174 7.82 -6.96 8.27
N LEU A 175 8.12 -7.69 7.19
CA LEU A 175 7.76 -7.30 5.84
C LEU A 175 6.57 -8.15 5.43
N LEU A 176 5.41 -7.52 5.40
CA LEU A 176 4.17 -8.16 4.97
C LEU A 176 3.97 -7.93 3.47
N GLY A 177 3.07 -8.71 2.86
CA GLY A 177 2.82 -8.68 1.43
C GLY A 177 3.58 -9.74 0.65
N GLY A 178 3.71 -9.52 -0.66
CA GLY A 178 4.13 -10.51 -1.65
C GLY A 178 3.57 -10.21 -3.02
N GLU A 179 3.80 -11.12 -3.96
CA GLU A 179 3.17 -11.08 -5.27
C GLU A 179 1.66 -11.33 -5.15
N LEU A 180 0.84 -10.45 -5.74
CA LEU A 180 -0.62 -10.49 -5.61
C LEU A 180 -1.20 -11.76 -6.22
N ALA A 181 -0.63 -12.23 -7.34
CA ALA A 181 -1.03 -13.45 -8.03
C ALA A 181 -0.75 -14.73 -7.23
N ARG A 182 0.13 -14.66 -6.21
CA ARG A 182 0.54 -15.80 -5.36
C ARG A 182 0.20 -15.57 -3.89
N ARG A 183 -0.82 -14.74 -3.63
CA ARG A 183 -1.31 -14.50 -2.27
C ARG A 183 -1.69 -15.84 -1.60
N PRO A 184 -1.27 -16.09 -0.35
CA PRO A 184 -1.69 -17.28 0.38
C PRO A 184 -3.21 -17.40 0.44
N THR A 185 -3.72 -18.61 0.22
CA THR A 185 -5.16 -18.93 0.34
C THR A 185 -5.42 -19.79 1.59
N GLY A 186 -6.68 -19.79 2.06
CA GLY A 186 -7.12 -20.57 3.22
C GLY A 186 -7.21 -19.79 4.54
N ARG A 187 -7.60 -20.48 5.61
CA ARG A 187 -7.85 -19.88 6.94
C ARG A 187 -6.55 -19.56 7.68
N GLU A 188 -6.53 -18.40 8.33
CA GLU A 188 -5.49 -17.96 9.28
C GLU A 188 -4.06 -18.00 8.71
N ARG A 189 -3.73 -16.99 7.91
CA ARG A 189 -2.41 -16.85 7.27
C ARG A 189 -1.80 -15.48 7.48
N VAL A 190 -0.50 -15.44 7.79
CA VAL A 190 0.31 -14.23 7.69
C VAL A 190 0.92 -14.19 6.30
N TRP A 191 0.62 -13.16 5.54
CA TRP A 191 1.22 -12.91 4.24
C TRP A 191 2.53 -12.15 4.42
N GLY A 192 3.62 -12.91 4.56
CA GLY A 192 4.98 -12.38 4.74
C GLY A 192 5.78 -12.41 3.44
N LEU A 193 6.51 -11.32 3.18
CA LEU A 193 7.40 -11.20 2.04
C LEU A 193 8.79 -11.75 2.39
N SER A 194 9.21 -12.80 1.69
CA SER A 194 10.55 -13.40 1.83
C SER A 194 11.46 -13.14 0.63
N ALA A 195 10.89 -13.01 -0.57
CA ALA A 195 11.59 -12.70 -1.82
C ALA A 195 10.63 -12.04 -2.82
N LEU A 196 11.21 -11.35 -3.80
CA LEU A 196 10.50 -10.73 -4.93
C LEU A 196 11.10 -11.23 -6.24
N ARG A 197 10.28 -11.35 -7.28
CA ARG A 197 10.76 -11.42 -8.66
C ARG A 197 10.69 -10.05 -9.31
N ALA A 198 11.57 -9.80 -10.27
CA ALA A 198 11.50 -8.61 -11.12
C ALA A 198 11.78 -9.01 -12.57
N ASN A 199 11.02 -8.44 -13.50
CA ASN A 199 11.28 -8.62 -14.93
C ASN A 199 12.47 -7.75 -15.37
N VAL A 200 13.43 -8.34 -16.09
CA VAL A 200 14.57 -7.61 -16.65
C VAL A 200 14.13 -6.68 -17.77
N GLU A 201 14.70 -5.47 -17.80
CA GLU A 201 14.43 -4.52 -18.85
C GLU A 201 14.80 -5.08 -20.23
N GLY A 202 13.89 -4.94 -21.21
CA GLY A 202 14.10 -5.42 -22.57
C GLY A 202 13.91 -6.94 -22.78
N ASN A 203 13.51 -7.71 -21.75
CA ASN A 203 13.27 -9.16 -21.90
C ASN A 203 11.92 -9.52 -22.58
N GLY A 204 11.19 -8.52 -23.08
CA GLY A 204 9.88 -8.68 -23.72
C GLY A 204 8.69 -8.70 -22.76
N ARG A 205 8.90 -8.74 -21.44
CA ARG A 205 7.84 -8.59 -20.42
C ARG A 205 7.73 -7.14 -19.97
N LYS A 206 6.55 -6.77 -19.44
CA LYS A 206 6.34 -5.46 -18.81
C LYS A 206 7.09 -5.41 -17.47
N PRO A 207 7.51 -4.21 -17.01
CA PRO A 207 8.20 -4.08 -15.72
C PRO A 207 7.35 -4.59 -14.56
N THR A 208 8.02 -4.94 -13.47
CA THR A 208 7.36 -5.39 -12.24
C THR A 208 6.90 -4.19 -11.42
N LEU A 209 5.62 -4.15 -11.04
CA LEU A 209 5.11 -3.15 -10.11
C LEU A 209 5.29 -3.60 -8.66
N LEU A 210 6.05 -2.82 -7.88
CA LEU A 210 6.16 -2.94 -6.44
C LEU A 210 5.40 -1.80 -5.77
N ARG A 211 4.27 -2.15 -5.15
CA ARG A 211 3.46 -1.25 -4.32
C ARG A 211 4.05 -1.23 -2.91
N VAL A 212 4.27 -0.05 -2.34
CA VAL A 212 4.82 0.13 -0.99
C VAL A 212 3.76 0.80 -0.14
N LEU A 213 3.50 0.27 1.05
CA LEU A 213 2.55 0.82 2.02
C LEU A 213 3.16 0.78 3.42
N ASN A 214 3.30 1.93 4.08
CA ASN A 214 3.72 1.96 5.47
C ASN A 214 2.54 1.79 6.44
N ALA A 215 2.34 0.57 6.93
CA ALA A 215 1.30 0.26 7.92
C ALA A 215 1.80 0.33 9.38
N ASN A 216 2.85 1.09 9.68
CA ASN A 216 3.35 1.28 11.06
C ASN A 216 3.61 2.76 11.39
N TYR A 217 3.95 3.02 12.66
CA TYR A 217 4.15 4.39 13.18
C TYR A 217 5.58 4.92 13.07
N LEU A 218 6.52 4.16 12.49
CA LEU A 218 7.90 4.60 12.32
C LEU A 218 8.17 5.06 10.88
N PRO A 219 9.05 6.06 10.69
CA PRO A 219 9.65 6.33 9.39
C PRO A 219 10.45 5.13 8.90
N ASN A 220 10.31 4.82 7.62
CA ASN A 220 10.99 3.72 6.95
C ASN A 220 11.96 4.24 5.88
N LEU A 221 13.00 3.45 5.63
CA LEU A 221 13.94 3.68 4.54
C LEU A 221 14.16 2.38 3.78
N ILE A 222 13.78 2.37 2.51
CA ILE A 222 14.16 1.32 1.56
C ILE A 222 15.51 1.68 0.95
N ARG A 223 16.41 0.70 0.84
CA ARG A 223 17.62 0.74 0.01
C ARG A 223 17.66 -0.48 -0.90
N ILE A 224 17.94 -0.26 -2.17
CA ILE A 224 18.12 -1.31 -3.16
C ILE A 224 19.59 -1.34 -3.57
N THR A 225 20.22 -2.50 -3.44
CA THR A 225 21.62 -2.72 -3.86
C THR A 225 21.72 -3.89 -4.83
N ASP A 226 22.81 -3.94 -5.59
CA ASP A 226 23.21 -5.15 -6.30
C ASP A 226 23.77 -6.20 -5.31
N GLU A 227 24.23 -7.33 -5.85
CA GLU A 227 24.79 -8.42 -5.05
C GLU A 227 26.11 -8.05 -4.36
N SER A 228 26.87 -7.10 -4.92
CA SER A 228 28.11 -6.57 -4.33
C SER A 228 27.84 -5.59 -3.17
N GLY A 229 26.61 -5.06 -3.07
CA GLY A 229 26.21 -4.07 -2.08
C GLY A 229 26.27 -2.63 -2.58
N ALA A 230 26.56 -2.39 -3.86
CA ALA A 230 26.52 -1.06 -4.45
C ALA A 230 25.06 -0.61 -4.70
N PRO A 231 24.72 0.69 -4.54
CA PRO A 231 23.37 1.18 -4.81
C PRO A 231 22.91 0.88 -6.23
N ALA A 232 21.76 0.21 -6.37
CA ALA A 232 21.19 -0.17 -7.66
C ALA A 232 19.94 0.67 -7.93
N ARG A 233 20.05 1.61 -8.88
CA ARG A 233 18.95 2.52 -9.27
C ARG A 233 17.99 1.82 -10.23
N ILE A 234 17.29 0.81 -9.73
CA ILE A 234 16.39 -0.04 -10.51
C ILE A 234 14.92 0.23 -10.22
N ALA A 235 14.57 1.15 -9.32
CA ALA A 235 13.19 1.48 -9.00
C ALA A 235 12.82 2.85 -9.56
N GLU A 236 11.80 2.92 -10.39
CA GLU A 236 11.19 4.16 -10.87
C GLU A 236 10.00 4.50 -9.99
N VAL A 237 9.98 5.66 -9.35
CA VAL A 237 8.80 6.12 -8.59
C VAL A 237 7.77 6.70 -9.56
N ILE A 238 6.58 6.11 -9.62
CA ILE A 238 5.54 6.52 -10.57
C ILE A 238 4.30 7.14 -9.93
N SER A 239 4.07 6.86 -8.64
CA SER A 239 2.99 7.47 -7.87
C SER A 239 3.37 7.62 -6.39
N HIS A 240 2.68 8.54 -5.71
CA HIS A 240 2.70 8.72 -4.27
C HIS A 240 1.27 8.94 -3.79
N ASP A 241 0.84 8.18 -2.80
CA ASP A 241 -0.47 8.31 -2.16
C ASP A 241 -1.67 8.25 -3.13
N GLY A 242 -1.55 7.45 -4.19
CA GLY A 242 -2.59 7.30 -5.20
C GLY A 242 -2.60 8.40 -6.26
N ARG A 243 -1.58 9.26 -6.28
CA ARG A 243 -1.40 10.33 -7.27
C ARG A 243 -0.18 10.07 -8.13
N ALA A 244 -0.39 10.04 -9.45
CA ALA A 244 0.67 9.82 -10.42
C ALA A 244 1.64 11.02 -10.47
N TYR A 245 2.93 10.74 -10.64
CA TYR A 245 3.91 11.78 -10.94
C TYR A 245 3.79 12.21 -12.40
N ARG A 246 3.39 13.47 -12.60
CA ARG A 246 3.19 14.08 -13.92
C ARG A 246 3.97 15.39 -14.02
N ASP A 247 4.33 15.76 -15.25
CA ASP A 247 4.86 17.07 -15.57
C ASP A 247 3.73 18.09 -15.70
N THR A 248 3.64 19.01 -14.75
CA THR A 248 2.65 20.11 -14.70
C THR A 248 3.29 21.48 -14.96
N SER A 249 4.51 21.52 -15.48
CA SER A 249 5.29 22.75 -15.65
C SER A 249 4.71 23.71 -16.69
N VAL A 250 3.84 23.24 -17.59
CA VAL A 250 3.21 24.03 -18.64
C VAL A 250 1.68 24.09 -18.41
N PRO A 251 1.15 25.17 -17.80
CA PRO A 251 -0.28 25.32 -17.54
C PRO A 251 -1.14 25.21 -18.81
N GLY A 252 -2.31 24.58 -18.69
CA GLY A 252 -3.28 24.46 -19.80
C GLY A 252 -2.92 23.42 -20.86
N THR A 253 -1.89 22.60 -20.62
CA THR A 253 -1.52 21.48 -21.50
C THR A 253 -1.69 20.14 -20.77
N PRO A 254 -1.89 19.02 -21.51
CA PRO A 254 -1.96 17.70 -20.89
C PRO A 254 -0.71 17.38 -20.07
N ALA A 255 -0.92 17.05 -18.79
CA ALA A 255 0.11 16.69 -17.83
C ALA A 255 0.59 15.25 -18.09
N ARG A 256 1.68 15.11 -18.85
CA ARG A 256 2.23 13.80 -19.22
C ARG A 256 2.85 13.09 -18.01
N PRO A 257 2.86 11.75 -17.99
CA PRO A 257 3.66 10.99 -17.03
C PRO A 257 5.12 11.46 -17.01
N ILE A 258 5.73 11.57 -15.83
CA ILE A 258 7.06 12.19 -15.68
C ILE A 258 8.16 11.49 -16.50
N ALA A 259 8.02 10.18 -16.70
CA ALA A 259 8.91 9.37 -17.53
C ALA A 259 8.83 9.76 -19.01
N GLU A 260 7.63 9.94 -19.54
CA GLU A 260 7.38 10.39 -20.91
C GLU A 260 7.80 11.85 -21.12
N ALA A 261 7.85 12.62 -20.03
CA ALA A 261 8.44 13.96 -20.03
C ALA A 261 9.97 13.97 -20.04
N GLY A 262 10.63 12.81 -20.03
CA GLY A 262 12.09 12.68 -20.08
C GLY A 262 12.77 12.82 -18.72
N ALA A 263 12.02 12.74 -17.63
CA ALA A 263 12.52 12.88 -16.25
C ALA A 263 12.10 11.69 -15.36
N PRO A 264 12.42 10.43 -15.71
CA PRO A 264 12.04 9.28 -14.90
C PRO A 264 12.66 9.38 -13.50
N LEU A 265 11.85 9.15 -12.47
CA LEU A 265 12.28 9.24 -11.07
C LEU A 265 12.96 7.94 -10.61
N MET A 266 14.09 7.62 -11.24
CA MET A 266 14.89 6.43 -10.93
C MET A 266 15.64 6.60 -9.60
N THR A 267 15.51 5.61 -8.72
CA THR A 267 16.12 5.61 -7.40
C THR A 267 16.57 4.22 -6.96
N SER A 268 17.52 4.21 -6.03
CA SER A 268 17.92 3.05 -5.23
C SER A 268 17.50 3.21 -3.76
N THR A 269 16.74 4.26 -3.44
CA THR A 269 16.41 4.63 -2.05
C THR A 269 15.05 5.34 -1.99
N LEU A 270 14.24 4.97 -1.01
CA LEU A 270 12.95 5.61 -0.75
C LEU A 270 12.77 5.78 0.76
N ALA A 271 12.59 7.03 1.21
CA ALA A 271 12.23 7.35 2.58
C ALA A 271 10.74 7.69 2.64
N PHE A 272 10.03 7.16 3.63
CA PHE A 272 8.59 7.34 3.74
C PHE A 272 8.11 7.16 5.18
N GLY A 273 7.18 8.01 5.60
CA GLY A 273 6.55 8.09 6.90
C GLY A 273 5.34 7.18 7.04
N ALA A 274 4.73 7.22 8.22
CA ALA A 274 3.54 6.43 8.54
C ALA A 274 2.42 6.73 7.55
N ALA A 275 1.71 5.68 7.12
CA ALA A 275 0.58 5.75 6.19
C ALA A 275 0.86 6.27 4.78
N GLU A 276 2.11 6.60 4.42
CA GLU A 276 2.47 6.89 3.03
C GLU A 276 2.52 5.62 2.16
N ARG A 277 2.18 5.78 0.89
CA ARG A 277 2.13 4.75 -0.15
C ARG A 277 2.88 5.22 -1.38
N TYR A 278 3.61 4.30 -2.02
CA TYR A 278 4.32 4.58 -3.27
C TYR A 278 4.16 3.42 -4.23
N ASP A 279 4.03 3.73 -5.52
CA ASP A 279 4.12 2.72 -6.57
C ASP A 279 5.45 2.84 -7.30
N LEU A 280 6.18 1.73 -7.36
CA LEU A 280 7.51 1.64 -7.96
C LEU A 280 7.51 0.67 -9.13
N LEU A 281 8.01 1.07 -10.29
CA LEU A 281 8.34 0.12 -11.35
C LEU A 281 9.78 -0.36 -11.19
N LEU A 282 9.96 -1.67 -11.03
CA LEU A 282 11.28 -2.28 -11.00
C LEU A 282 11.76 -2.56 -12.43
N ARG A 283 12.94 -2.01 -12.76
CA ARG A 283 13.63 -2.08 -14.04
C ARG A 283 15.10 -2.51 -13.85
N PRO A 284 15.36 -3.75 -13.41
CA PRO A 284 16.72 -4.27 -13.36
C PRO A 284 17.31 -4.36 -14.78
N PRO A 285 18.52 -3.82 -15.03
CA PRO A 285 19.12 -3.78 -16.37
C PRO A 285 19.70 -5.13 -16.82
N ALA A 286 19.88 -6.06 -15.88
CA ALA A 286 20.43 -7.39 -16.16
C ALA A 286 19.81 -8.44 -15.23
N PRO A 287 19.73 -9.71 -15.67
CA PRO A 287 19.36 -10.82 -14.81
C PRO A 287 20.34 -10.96 -13.64
N GLY A 288 19.84 -11.42 -12.50
CA GLY A 288 20.67 -11.62 -11.31
C GLY A 288 19.94 -11.34 -10.01
N ARG A 289 20.71 -11.16 -8.94
CA ARG A 289 20.18 -10.92 -7.60
C ARG A 289 20.44 -9.49 -7.16
N TYR A 290 19.38 -8.84 -6.67
CA TYR A 290 19.44 -7.54 -6.00
C TYR A 290 18.93 -7.73 -4.57
N ARG A 291 19.25 -6.78 -3.69
CA ARG A 291 18.78 -6.78 -2.29
C ARG A 291 17.92 -5.55 -2.04
N LEU A 292 16.76 -5.75 -1.45
CA LEU A 292 15.92 -4.67 -0.93
C LEU A 292 15.97 -4.75 0.59
N GLU A 293 16.58 -3.76 1.22
CA GLU A 293 16.61 -3.58 2.66
C GLU A 293 15.58 -2.53 3.08
N VAL A 294 14.77 -2.86 4.09
CA VAL A 294 13.92 -1.91 4.82
C VAL A 294 14.50 -1.69 6.20
N SER A 295 14.73 -0.43 6.55
CA SER A 295 15.14 0.01 7.89
C SER A 295 14.03 0.84 8.53
N TRP A 296 13.64 0.49 9.75
CA TRP A 296 12.76 1.29 10.60
C TRP A 296 13.61 2.24 11.43
N LYS A 297 13.23 3.52 11.47
CA LYS A 297 13.96 4.55 12.20
C LYS A 297 13.15 5.07 13.39
N ASP A 298 13.82 5.31 14.49
CA ASP A 298 13.28 6.11 15.58
C ASP A 298 12.99 7.54 15.07
N TRP A 299 11.77 8.04 15.30
CA TRP A 299 11.31 9.29 14.68
C TRP A 299 11.98 10.54 15.26
N ILE A 300 12.60 10.46 16.45
CA ILE A 300 13.31 11.59 17.07
C ILE A 300 14.80 11.53 16.71
N THR A 301 15.43 10.40 16.97
CA THR A 301 16.89 10.24 16.88
C THR A 301 17.37 9.84 15.49
N GLY A 302 16.47 9.36 14.62
CA GLY A 302 16.82 8.82 13.31
C GLY A 302 17.57 7.48 13.34
N ARG A 303 17.83 6.92 14.53
CA ARG A 303 18.55 5.66 14.71
C ARG A 303 17.73 4.51 14.12
N VAL A 304 18.40 3.59 13.43
CA VAL A 304 17.76 2.35 12.95
C VAL A 304 17.42 1.46 14.16
N VAL A 305 16.15 1.13 14.32
CA VAL A 305 15.63 0.27 15.41
C VAL A 305 15.23 -1.12 14.94
N GLY A 306 15.07 -1.31 13.63
CA GLY A 306 14.78 -2.59 13.01
C GLY A 306 15.30 -2.62 11.57
N ARG A 307 15.62 -3.82 11.08
CA ARG A 307 16.06 -4.04 9.70
C ARG A 307 15.56 -5.39 9.18
N ARG A 308 15.14 -5.42 7.91
CA ARG A 308 14.80 -6.63 7.15
C ARG A 308 15.30 -6.48 5.73
N THR A 309 15.74 -7.58 5.14
CA THR A 309 16.23 -7.61 3.76
C THR A 309 15.58 -8.76 3.03
N VAL A 310 15.13 -8.51 1.80
CA VAL A 310 14.62 -9.53 0.88
C VAL A 310 15.47 -9.54 -0.40
N THR A 311 15.55 -10.71 -1.03
CA THR A 311 16.18 -10.84 -2.35
C THR A 311 15.16 -10.47 -3.42
N ILE A 312 15.59 -9.65 -4.39
CA ILE A 312 14.91 -9.47 -5.67
C ILE A 312 15.65 -10.35 -6.69
N THR A 313 14.97 -11.31 -7.28
CA THR A 313 15.51 -12.14 -8.38
C THR A 313 15.02 -11.56 -9.71
N ALA A 314 15.95 -11.01 -10.48
CA ALA A 314 15.68 -10.46 -11.79
C ALA A 314 15.87 -11.52 -12.89
N SER A 315 14.84 -11.72 -13.71
CA SER A 315 14.84 -12.64 -14.87
C SER A 315 14.00 -12.09 -16.02
#